data_AF-A0A526S7C1-F1
#
_entry.id   AF-A0A526S7C1-F1
#
_cell.length_a   1.000
_cell.length_b   1.000
_cell.length_c   1.000
_cell.angle_alpha   90.00
_cell.angle_beta   90.00
_cell.angle_gamma   90.00
#
_symmetry.space_group_name_H-M   'P 1'
#
loop_
_entity.id
_entity.type
_entity.pdbx_description
1 polymer ?
#
loop_
_entity_poly.entity_id
_entity_poly.type
_entity_poly.pdbx_seq_one_letter_code
_entity_poly.pdbx_strand_id
1 'polypeptide(L)'
;MAGARQAVDQILDAIRDRRIVNRKGELPAGYVDGGSRTVPGIGKPSHDQLAALIADRPAVEESRSLSERLAAIFGALSCAGTEAQESLLTQYGDQLAETAARLNSLLEERGL
;
A
#
# COMPACT_ATOMS: atom_id res chain seq x y z
N MET A 1 -0.27 7.59 9.89
CA MET A 1 0.14 7.29 11.30
C MET A 1 0.36 5.79 11.57
N ALA A 2 0.55 4.95 10.55
CA ALA A 2 0.56 3.49 10.74
C ALA A 2 1.80 2.94 11.47
N GLY A 3 2.98 3.56 11.28
CA GLY A 3 4.21 3.16 11.99
C GLY A 3 4.18 3.43 13.50
N ALA A 4 3.54 4.52 13.94
CA ALA A 4 3.41 4.83 15.36
C ALA A 4 2.49 3.82 16.07
N ARG A 5 1.37 3.45 15.43
CA ARG A 5 0.48 2.39 15.92
C ARG A 5 1.22 1.05 16.00
N GLN A 6 1.98 0.70 14.96
CA GLN A 6 2.75 -0.53 14.96
C GLN A 6 3.78 -0.57 16.11
N ALA A 7 4.46 0.53 16.39
CA ALA A 7 5.40 0.61 17.51
C ALA A 7 4.72 0.34 18.85
N VAL A 8 3.52 0.88 19.06
CA VAL A 8 2.71 0.62 20.26
C VAL A 8 2.32 -0.85 20.35
N ASP A 9 1.84 -1.45 19.26
CA ASP A 9 1.47 -2.86 19.21
C ASP A 9 2.67 -3.78 19.51
N GLN A 10 3.86 -3.45 19.00
CA GLN A 10 5.10 -4.21 19.29
C GLN A 10 5.49 -4.17 20.77
N ILE A 11 5.32 -3.02 21.42
CA ILE A 11 5.57 -2.87 22.86
C ILE A 11 4.57 -3.71 23.65
N LEU A 12 3.29 -3.70 23.26
CA LEU A 12 2.25 -4.49 23.88
C LEU A 12 2.48 -6.01 23.73
N ASP A 13 2.84 -6.48 22.54
CA ASP A 13 3.17 -7.88 22.25
C ASP A 13 4.37 -8.35 23.10
N ALA A 14 5.38 -7.50 23.28
CA ALA A 14 6.56 -7.80 24.10
C ALA A 14 6.22 -7.90 25.59
N ILE A 15 5.32 -7.07 26.09
CA ILE A 15 4.93 -7.05 27.50
C ILE A 15 3.98 -8.22 27.83
N ARG A 16 2.96 -8.45 26.99
CA ARG A 16 1.88 -9.40 27.28
C ARG A 16 2.24 -10.83 26.90
N ASP A 17 2.78 -11.00 25.69
CA ASP A 17 2.97 -12.32 25.09
C ASP A 17 4.44 -12.75 25.05
N ARG A 18 5.34 -11.91 25.60
CA ARG A 18 6.80 -12.08 25.50
C ARG A 18 7.25 -12.30 24.06
N ARG A 19 6.55 -11.69 23.10
CA ARG A 19 6.82 -11.85 21.67
C ARG A 19 7.52 -10.60 21.14
N ILE A 20 8.69 -10.78 20.54
CA ILE A 20 9.42 -9.67 19.91
C ILE A 20 9.37 -9.84 18.40
N VAL A 21 8.76 -8.87 17.71
CA VAL A 21 8.81 -8.75 16.23
C VAL A 21 9.78 -7.64 15.85
N ASN A 22 10.36 -7.71 14.64
CA ASN A 22 11.37 -6.74 14.15
C ASN A 22 12.57 -6.51 15.09
N ARG A 23 13.01 -7.58 15.77
CA ARG A 23 14.09 -7.49 16.78
C ARG A 23 15.35 -6.82 16.21
N LYS A 24 16.01 -6.03 17.06
CA LYS A 24 17.35 -5.49 16.82
C LYS A 24 18.29 -6.14 17.83
N GLY A 25 19.10 -7.10 17.37
CA GLY A 25 20.00 -7.86 18.22
C GLY A 25 19.44 -9.20 18.69
N GLU A 26 19.99 -9.70 19.80
CA GLU A 26 19.67 -11.02 20.34
C GLU A 26 18.28 -11.07 21.00
N LEU A 27 17.64 -12.24 20.92
CA LEU A 27 16.36 -12.48 21.57
C LEU A 27 16.57 -12.68 23.07
N PRO A 28 15.89 -11.91 23.95
CA PRO A 28 15.99 -12.10 25.39
C PRO A 28 15.52 -13.50 25.81
N ALA A 29 16.14 -14.05 26.85
CA ALA A 29 15.78 -15.37 27.36
C ALA A 29 14.30 -15.41 27.81
N GLY A 30 13.58 -16.45 27.36
CA GLY A 30 12.16 -16.62 27.67
C GLY A 30 11.19 -15.79 26.82
N TYR A 31 11.70 -15.11 25.78
CA TYR A 31 10.90 -14.46 24.74
C TYR A 31 10.84 -15.33 23.49
N VAL A 32 9.80 -15.12 22.68
CA VAL A 32 9.59 -15.79 21.40
C VAL A 32 9.87 -14.81 20.26
N ASP A 33 10.61 -15.26 19.25
CA ASP A 33 10.85 -14.48 18.04
C ASP A 33 9.58 -14.48 17.17
N GLY A 34 9.03 -13.30 16.96
CA GLY A 34 7.86 -13.08 16.12
C GLY A 34 8.18 -12.80 14.66
N GLY A 35 9.45 -12.75 14.28
CA GLY A 35 9.91 -12.46 12.91
C GLY A 35 9.81 -10.99 12.52
N SER A 36 10.09 -10.70 11.24
CA SER A 36 9.93 -9.36 10.67
C SER A 36 8.48 -9.10 10.26
N ARG A 37 7.94 -7.96 10.67
CA ARG A 37 6.60 -7.47 10.29
C ARG A 37 6.74 -6.04 9.78
N THR A 38 6.53 -5.80 8.50
CA THR A 38 6.42 -4.44 7.97
C THR A 38 5.00 -3.92 8.13
N VAL A 39 4.84 -2.60 8.18
CA VAL A 39 3.51 -2.01 8.02
C VAL A 39 3.09 -2.27 6.56
N PRO A 40 1.84 -2.70 6.29
CA PRO A 40 1.27 -2.64 4.95
C PRO A 40 1.54 -1.28 4.30
N GLY A 41 2.03 -1.24 3.06
CA GLY A 41 2.41 0.00 2.39
C GLY A 41 3.75 0.63 2.79
N ILE A 42 4.50 0.08 3.76
CA ILE A 42 5.84 0.58 4.15
C ILE A 42 6.85 -0.58 4.21
N GLY A 43 7.66 -0.69 3.15
CA GLY A 43 8.75 -1.67 3.04
C GLY A 43 8.71 -2.41 1.71
N LYS A 44 9.70 -3.26 1.43
CA LYS A 44 9.68 -4.14 0.26
C LYS A 44 8.61 -5.22 0.48
N PRO A 45 7.62 -5.39 -0.42
CA PRO A 45 6.64 -6.45 -0.27
C PRO A 45 7.34 -7.82 -0.28
N SER A 46 6.85 -8.75 0.55
CA SER A 46 7.36 -10.11 0.58
C SER A 46 6.96 -10.87 -0.70
N HIS A 47 7.69 -11.94 -1.03
CA HIS A 47 7.35 -12.80 -2.16
C HIS A 47 5.94 -13.38 -2.02
N ASP A 48 5.54 -13.78 -0.80
CA ASP A 48 4.22 -14.36 -0.54
C ASP A 48 3.09 -13.33 -0.71
N GLN A 49 3.33 -12.06 -0.35
CA GLN A 49 2.37 -10.98 -0.58
C GLN A 49 2.15 -10.73 -2.08
N LEU A 50 3.23 -10.71 -2.87
CA LEU A 50 3.13 -10.57 -4.32
C LEU A 50 2.46 -11.79 -4.97
N ALA A 51 2.79 -13.00 -4.52
CA ALA A 51 2.16 -14.22 -5.01
C ALA A 51 0.65 -14.25 -4.68
N ALA A 52 0.27 -13.82 -3.49
CA ALA A 52 -1.14 -13.71 -3.08
C ALA A 52 -1.89 -12.68 -3.94
N LEU A 53 -1.30 -11.50 -4.21
CA LEU A 53 -1.90 -10.54 -5.16
C LEU A 53 -2.10 -11.18 -6.53
N ILE A 54 -1.08 -11.83 -7.09
CA ILE A 54 -1.14 -12.41 -8.44
C ILE A 54 -2.22 -13.51 -8.54
N ALA A 55 -2.43 -14.25 -7.44
CA ALA A 55 -3.47 -15.27 -7.34
C ALA A 55 -4.89 -14.67 -7.24
N ASP A 56 -5.04 -13.46 -6.68
CA ASP A 56 -6.29 -12.69 -6.66
C ASP A 56 -6.55 -12.05 -8.03
N ARG A 57 -7.01 -12.87 -8.98
CA ARG A 57 -7.30 -12.43 -10.37
C ARG A 57 -8.23 -11.22 -10.46
N PRO A 58 -9.36 -11.16 -9.74
CA PRO A 58 -10.21 -9.97 -9.73
C PRO A 58 -9.46 -8.70 -9.33
N ALA A 59 -8.63 -8.75 -8.28
CA ALA A 59 -7.86 -7.58 -7.86
C ALA A 59 -6.78 -7.18 -8.87
N VAL A 60 -6.15 -8.14 -9.54
CA VAL A 60 -5.20 -7.85 -10.62
C VAL A 60 -5.90 -7.17 -11.81
N GLU A 61 -7.08 -7.66 -12.19
CA GLU A 61 -7.87 -7.08 -13.27
C GLU A 61 -8.39 -5.67 -12.92
N GLU A 62 -8.86 -5.47 -11.69
CA GLU A 62 -9.27 -4.15 -11.21
C GLU A 62 -8.07 -3.19 -11.16
N SER A 63 -6.93 -3.64 -10.61
CA SER A 63 -5.69 -2.86 -10.57
C SER A 63 -5.25 -2.43 -11.97
N ARG A 64 -5.32 -3.34 -12.95
CA ARG A 64 -5.01 -3.06 -14.36
C ARG A 64 -5.94 -1.98 -14.91
N SER A 65 -7.25 -2.17 -14.76
CA SER A 65 -8.28 -1.23 -15.25
C SER A 65 -8.11 0.17 -14.66
N LEU A 66 -7.87 0.28 -13.34
CA LEU A 66 -7.61 1.56 -12.68
C LEU A 66 -6.31 2.21 -13.17
N SER A 67 -5.25 1.42 -13.34
CA SER A 67 -3.97 1.91 -13.86
C SER A 67 -4.08 2.43 -15.29
N GLU A 68 -4.84 1.74 -16.15
CA GLU A 68 -5.12 2.19 -17.53
C GLU A 68 -5.89 3.51 -17.56
N ARG A 69 -6.86 3.68 -16.65
CA ARG A 69 -7.60 4.95 -16.51
C ARG A 69 -6.69 6.10 -16.07
N LEU A 70 -5.82 5.87 -15.07
CA LEU A 70 -4.83 6.87 -14.65
C LEU A 70 -3.89 7.23 -15.81
N ALA A 71 -3.38 6.23 -16.53
CA ALA A 71 -2.52 6.45 -17.69
C ALA A 71 -3.22 7.27 -18.78
N ALA A 72 -4.51 7.02 -19.04
CA ALA A 72 -5.29 7.79 -20.00
C ALA A 72 -5.45 9.26 -19.58
N ILE A 73 -5.77 9.53 -18.31
CA ILE A 73 -5.90 10.90 -17.78
C ILE A 73 -4.56 11.64 -17.87
N PHE A 74 -3.47 11.02 -17.39
CA PHE A 74 -2.14 11.63 -17.48
C PHE A 74 -1.69 11.82 -18.93
N GLY A 75 -2.01 10.88 -19.82
CA GLY A 75 -1.76 11.00 -21.25
C GLY A 75 -2.45 12.23 -21.84
N ALA A 76 -3.73 12.41 -21.57
CA ALA A 76 -4.50 13.57 -22.01
C ALA A 76 -3.91 14.89 -21.49
N LEU A 77 -3.55 14.94 -20.20
CA LEU A 77 -2.94 16.13 -19.59
C LEU A 77 -1.55 16.44 -20.17
N SER A 78 -0.76 15.42 -20.50
CA SER A 78 0.59 15.58 -21.05
C SER A 78 0.61 16.10 -22.50
N CYS A 79 -0.43 15.80 -23.27
CA CYS A 79 -0.58 16.23 -24.67
C CYS A 79 -1.32 17.57 -24.81
N ALA A 80 -2.01 18.02 -23.76
CA ALA A 80 -2.80 19.25 -23.78
C ALA A 80 -1.92 20.50 -23.65
N GLY A 81 -2.23 21.53 -24.43
CA GLY A 81 -1.70 22.88 -24.20
C GLY A 81 -2.22 23.47 -22.89
N THR A 82 -1.55 24.50 -22.36
CA THR A 82 -1.81 25.09 -21.03
C THR A 82 -3.26 25.49 -20.80
N GLU A 83 -3.95 26.07 -21.80
CA GLU A 83 -5.38 26.44 -21.68
C GLU A 83 -6.31 25.21 -21.64
N ALA A 84 -5.95 24.12 -22.33
CA ALA A 84 -6.73 22.89 -22.33
C ALA A 84 -6.51 22.06 -21.04
N GLN A 85 -5.36 22.23 -20.37
CA GLN A 85 -5.07 21.52 -19.11
C GLN A 85 -6.01 21.90 -17.97
N GLU A 86 -6.36 23.18 -17.80
CA GLU A 86 -7.32 23.58 -16.75
C GLU A 86 -8.72 23.01 -16.98
N SER A 87 -9.16 23.00 -18.24
CA SER A 87 -10.45 22.40 -18.61
C SER A 87 -10.47 20.89 -18.38
N LEU A 88 -9.38 20.19 -18.74
CA LEU A 88 -9.21 18.77 -18.50
C LEU A 88 -9.10 18.45 -16.99
N LEU A 89 -8.41 19.26 -16.19
CA LEU A 89 -8.35 19.09 -14.75
C LEU A 89 -9.72 19.30 -14.10
N THR A 90 -10.51 20.25 -14.59
CA THR A 90 -11.89 20.45 -14.13
C THR A 90 -12.77 19.25 -14.49
N GLN A 91 -12.57 18.67 -15.67
CA GLN A 91 -13.36 17.54 -16.17
C GLN A 91 -12.98 16.20 -15.52
N TYR A 92 -11.69 15.96 -15.31
CA TYR A 92 -11.15 14.67 -14.87
C TYR A 92 -10.58 14.68 -13.46
N GLY A 93 -10.55 15.82 -12.75
CA GLY A 93 -9.95 15.95 -11.43
C GLY A 93 -10.55 15.02 -10.39
N ASP A 94 -11.89 14.97 -10.32
CA ASP A 94 -12.59 14.05 -9.41
C ASP A 94 -12.31 12.59 -9.78
N GLN A 95 -12.36 12.27 -11.08
CA GLN A 95 -12.09 10.91 -11.57
C GLN A 95 -10.65 10.49 -11.30
N LEU A 96 -9.68 11.40 -11.41
CA LEU A 96 -8.28 11.16 -11.10
C LEU A 96 -8.12 10.82 -9.62
N ALA A 97 -8.69 11.65 -8.73
CA ALA A 97 -8.62 11.44 -7.29
C ALA A 97 -9.29 10.13 -6.87
N GLU A 98 -10.49 9.85 -7.39
CA GLU A 98 -11.23 8.62 -7.10
C GLU A 98 -10.47 7.37 -7.59
N THR A 99 -9.98 7.40 -8.83
CA THR A 99 -9.25 6.25 -9.41
C THR A 99 -7.97 5.97 -8.64
N ALA A 100 -7.22 7.03 -8.28
CA ALA A 100 -5.99 6.89 -7.48
C ALA A 100 -6.27 6.39 -6.06
N ALA A 101 -7.30 6.93 -5.40
CA ALA A 101 -7.71 6.48 -4.07
C ALA A 101 -8.13 5.01 -4.08
N ARG A 102 -8.94 4.61 -5.08
CA ARG A 102 -9.38 3.23 -5.23
C ARG A 102 -8.20 2.27 -5.45
N LEU A 103 -7.25 2.64 -6.31
CA LEU A 103 -6.06 1.83 -6.54
C LEU A 103 -5.23 1.69 -5.26
N ASN A 104 -5.01 2.79 -4.52
CA ASN A 104 -4.29 2.74 -3.25
C ASN A 104 -4.99 1.85 -2.24
N SER A 105 -6.30 2.01 -2.02
CA SER A 105 -7.04 1.15 -1.09
C SER A 105 -6.99 -0.31 -1.49
N LEU A 106 -7.09 -0.62 -2.78
CA LEU A 106 -7.00 -1.99 -3.29
C LEU A 106 -5.63 -2.62 -2.96
N LEU A 107 -4.54 -1.87 -3.14
CA LEU A 107 -3.18 -2.32 -2.82
C LEU A 107 -2.95 -2.45 -1.30
N GLU A 108 -3.41 -1.48 -0.51
CA GLU A 108 -3.30 -1.49 0.95
C GLU A 108 -4.03 -2.68 1.58
N GLU A 109 -5.26 -2.98 1.11
CA GLU A 109 -6.04 -4.15 1.51
C GLU A 109 -5.29 -5.48 1.27
N ARG A 110 -4.34 -5.49 0.34
CA ARG A 110 -3.53 -6.66 -0.07
C ARG A 110 -2.12 -6.62 0.50
N GLY A 111 -1.86 -5.66 1.40
CA GLY A 111 -0.61 -5.56 2.13
C GLY A 111 0.55 -4.95 1.34
N LEU A 112 0.24 -4.25 0.24
CA LEU A 112 1.22 -3.59 -0.62
C LEU A 112 1.35 -2.10 -0.33
#